data_AF-A0A165XDR3-F1
#
_entry.id   AF-A0A165XDR3-F1
#
_cell.length_a   1.000
_cell.length_b   1.000
_cell.length_c   1.000
_cell.angle_alpha   90.00
_cell.angle_beta   90.00
_cell.angle_gamma   90.00
#
_symmetry.space_group_name_H-M   'P 1'
#
loop_
_entity.id
_entity.type
_entity.pdbx_description
1 polymer ?
#
loop_
_entity_poly.entity_id
_entity_poly.type
_entity_poly.pdbx_seq_one_letter_code
_entity_poly.pdbx_strand_id
1 'polypeptide(L)'
;MFSGGNAMLIEGAGGEWELLQFANAELIAERTYTLSKLLRGQRGSEPGMGAPAGARVVVLDGGITQNGLSRSELGLPLNWQAGRAGAGVGSEDYTSYQKTFTGRGERPLSPAHLRARARADGSIAISWIRRTRTGGDSWEVAEVPLGETVESYTVEIREGGVLKRSLSASKGSVSYTSAMQTEDFSGPASSFDVWVYQLSEVYGRGVPAVAHYEA
;
A
#
# COMPACT_ATOMS: atom_id res chain seq x y z
N MET A 1 -17.80 3.22 -7.21
CA MET A 1 -17.91 2.39 -8.43
C MET A 1 -18.70 1.09 -8.20
N PHE A 2 -18.54 0.38 -7.08
CA PHE A 2 -19.39 -0.81 -6.78
C PHE A 2 -20.04 -0.80 -5.39
N SER A 3 -20.07 0.34 -4.70
CA SER A 3 -20.64 0.47 -3.34
C SER A 3 -20.16 -0.59 -2.34
N GLY A 4 -18.92 -1.08 -2.49
CA GLY A 4 -18.35 -2.14 -1.66
C GLY A 4 -18.72 -3.58 -2.04
N GLY A 5 -19.59 -3.80 -3.03
CA GLY A 5 -19.98 -5.13 -3.50
C GLY A 5 -18.89 -5.87 -4.28
N ASN A 6 -19.10 -7.18 -4.49
CA ASN A 6 -18.21 -8.06 -5.27
C ASN A 6 -16.74 -8.02 -4.84
N ALA A 7 -16.50 -7.91 -3.52
CA ALA A 7 -15.16 -7.84 -2.98
C ALA A 7 -14.58 -9.24 -2.72
N MET A 8 -13.27 -9.37 -2.95
CA MET A 8 -12.53 -10.61 -2.76
C MET A 8 -11.14 -10.30 -2.24
N LEU A 9 -10.64 -11.15 -1.34
CA LEU A 9 -9.24 -11.20 -0.97
C LEU A 9 -8.55 -12.30 -1.78
N ILE A 10 -7.38 -12.01 -2.33
CA ILE A 10 -6.51 -13.00 -2.97
C ILE A 10 -5.11 -12.94 -2.34
N GLU A 11 -4.55 -14.10 -2.03
CA GLU A 11 -3.22 -14.18 -1.44
C GLU A 11 -2.13 -14.03 -2.51
N GLY A 12 -1.32 -12.99 -2.40
CA GLY A 12 -0.15 -12.77 -3.23
C GLY A 12 0.96 -13.77 -2.95
N ALA A 13 1.93 -13.86 -3.85
CA ALA A 13 3.07 -14.79 -3.73
C ALA A 13 3.89 -14.62 -2.44
N GLY A 14 3.91 -13.41 -1.87
CA GLY A 14 4.60 -13.10 -0.61
C GLY A 14 3.76 -13.33 0.65
N GLY A 15 2.56 -13.90 0.55
CA GLY A 15 1.63 -14.10 1.68
C GLY A 15 0.81 -12.86 2.07
N GLU A 16 1.05 -11.72 1.39
CA GLU A 16 0.24 -10.51 1.54
C GLU A 16 -1.08 -10.64 0.78
N TRP A 17 -2.18 -10.22 1.41
CA TRP A 17 -3.50 -10.26 0.78
C TRP A 17 -3.79 -8.97 0.00
N GLU A 18 -4.15 -9.12 -1.27
CA GLU A 18 -4.77 -8.09 -2.10
C GLU A 18 -6.28 -8.09 -1.91
N LEU A 19 -6.86 -6.90 -1.69
CA LEU A 19 -8.29 -6.67 -1.78
C LEU A 19 -8.63 -6.16 -3.18
N LEU A 20 -9.50 -6.88 -3.88
CA LEU A 20 -10.01 -6.48 -5.18
C LEU A 20 -11.54 -6.53 -5.22
N GLN A 21 -12.11 -5.86 -6.21
CA GLN A 21 -13.51 -5.98 -6.59
C GLN A 21 -13.62 -6.30 -8.08
N PHE A 22 -14.72 -6.93 -8.49
CA PHE A 22 -14.98 -7.26 -9.90
C PHE A 22 -16.37 -6.82 -10.32
N ALA A 23 -16.52 -6.39 -11.58
CA ALA A 23 -17.85 -6.05 -12.11
C ALA A 23 -18.59 -7.28 -12.61
N ASN A 24 -17.88 -8.20 -13.28
CA ASN A 24 -18.48 -9.35 -13.95
C ASN A 24 -17.91 -10.66 -13.40
N ALA A 25 -18.77 -11.68 -13.31
CA ALA A 25 -18.39 -13.07 -13.09
C ALA A 25 -19.11 -13.95 -14.12
N GLU A 26 -18.37 -14.45 -15.10
CA GLU A 26 -18.90 -15.30 -16.17
C GLU A 26 -18.61 -16.78 -15.86
N LEU A 27 -19.65 -17.61 -15.79
CA LEU A 27 -19.50 -19.06 -15.60
C LEU A 27 -19.01 -19.70 -16.91
N ILE A 28 -17.79 -20.22 -16.89
CA ILE A 28 -17.17 -20.82 -18.08
C ILE A 28 -17.07 -22.36 -18.01
N ALA A 29 -17.22 -22.93 -16.82
CA ALA A 29 -17.33 -24.37 -16.56
C ALA A 29 -17.94 -24.60 -15.17
N GLU A 30 -18.16 -25.87 -14.79
CA GLU A 30 -18.67 -26.20 -13.45
C GLU A 30 -17.82 -25.53 -12.36
N ARG A 31 -18.47 -24.68 -11.55
CA ARG A 31 -17.86 -23.93 -10.43
C ARG A 31 -16.63 -23.08 -10.84
N THR A 32 -16.52 -22.72 -12.11
CA THR A 32 -15.36 -22.01 -12.66
C THR A 32 -15.82 -20.73 -13.33
N TYR A 33 -15.27 -19.60 -12.87
CA TYR A 33 -15.71 -18.28 -13.29
C TYR A 33 -14.53 -17.45 -13.82
N THR A 34 -14.76 -16.72 -14.90
CA THR A 34 -13.86 -15.64 -15.34
C THR A 34 -14.35 -14.32 -14.74
N LEU A 35 -13.48 -13.65 -14.00
CA LEU A 35 -13.76 -12.33 -13.43
C LEU A 35 -13.19 -11.25 -14.34
N SER A 36 -13.94 -10.19 -14.60
CA SER A 36 -13.47 -9.06 -15.43
C SER A 36 -13.88 -7.69 -14.89
N LYS A 37 -13.23 -6.65 -15.42
CA LYS A 37 -13.31 -5.25 -14.93
C LYS A 37 -12.97 -5.16 -13.44
N LEU A 38 -11.74 -5.57 -13.12
CA LEU A 38 -11.25 -5.62 -11.75
C LEU A 38 -10.86 -4.21 -11.25
N LEU A 39 -11.26 -3.88 -10.02
CA LEU A 39 -10.66 -2.81 -9.22
C LEU A 39 -9.71 -3.47 -8.23
N ARG A 40 -8.42 -3.23 -8.39
CA ARG A 40 -7.34 -3.96 -7.71
C ARG A 40 -6.66 -3.11 -6.65
N GLY A 41 -5.98 -3.76 -5.72
CA GLY A 41 -5.16 -3.08 -4.70
C GLY A 41 -5.93 -2.12 -3.78
N GLN A 42 -7.22 -2.38 -3.58
CA GLN A 42 -8.11 -1.51 -2.80
C GLN A 42 -7.60 -1.36 -1.37
N ARG A 43 -7.82 -0.19 -0.76
CA ARG A 43 -7.47 0.11 0.64
C ARG A 43 -5.98 -0.15 0.99
N GLY A 44 -5.06 0.08 0.04
CA GLY A 44 -3.61 -0.02 0.31
C GLY A 44 -3.05 -1.43 0.21
N SER A 45 -3.75 -2.32 -0.49
CA SER A 45 -3.38 -3.72 -0.63
C SER A 45 -2.60 -4.02 -1.91
N GLU A 46 -2.14 -2.99 -2.64
CA GLU A 46 -1.32 -3.11 -3.84
C GLU A 46 -0.09 -4.03 -3.65
N PRO A 47 0.61 -4.03 -2.50
CA PRO A 47 1.75 -4.95 -2.31
C PRO A 47 1.39 -6.44 -2.29
N GLY A 48 0.10 -6.80 -2.14
CA GLY A 48 -0.38 -8.17 -2.27
C GLY A 48 -0.69 -8.59 -3.72
N MET A 49 -0.56 -7.68 -4.69
CA MET A 49 -0.81 -7.99 -6.10
C MET A 49 0.18 -9.01 -6.65
N GLY A 50 -0.21 -9.72 -7.71
CA GLY A 50 0.64 -10.72 -8.37
C GLY A 50 0.48 -12.14 -7.81
N ALA A 51 -0.72 -12.49 -7.36
CA ALA A 51 -1.06 -13.84 -6.92
C ALA A 51 -0.81 -14.90 -8.03
N PRO A 52 -0.16 -16.03 -7.70
CA PRO A 52 0.09 -17.09 -8.67
C PRO A 52 -1.18 -17.91 -8.96
N ALA A 53 -1.14 -18.72 -10.02
CA ALA A 53 -2.17 -19.72 -10.27
C ALA A 53 -2.30 -20.67 -9.06
N GLY A 54 -3.54 -20.95 -8.64
CA GLY A 54 -3.82 -21.76 -7.44
C GLY A 54 -3.78 -20.99 -6.11
N ALA A 55 -3.56 -19.67 -6.14
CA ALA A 55 -3.64 -18.84 -4.94
C ALA A 55 -4.98 -18.96 -4.21
N ARG A 56 -4.93 -18.83 -2.89
CA ARG A 56 -6.14 -18.81 -2.05
C ARG A 56 -6.94 -17.55 -2.32
N VAL A 57 -8.26 -17.71 -2.41
CA VAL A 57 -9.21 -16.61 -2.53
C VAL A 57 -10.25 -16.69 -1.43
N VAL A 58 -10.70 -15.54 -0.94
CA VAL A 58 -11.81 -15.41 0.00
C VAL A 58 -12.80 -14.42 -0.59
N VAL A 59 -14.00 -14.90 -0.93
CA VAL A 59 -15.12 -14.03 -1.34
C VAL A 59 -15.67 -13.37 -0.09
N LEU A 60 -15.80 -12.04 -0.11
CA LEU A 60 -16.29 -11.29 1.04
C LEU A 60 -17.82 -11.15 0.95
N ASP A 61 -18.50 -11.54 2.01
CA ASP A 61 -19.97 -11.49 2.13
C ASP A 61 -20.48 -10.24 2.86
N GLY A 62 -19.57 -9.35 3.29
CA GLY A 62 -19.86 -8.14 4.05
C GLY A 62 -19.86 -8.32 5.57
N GLY A 63 -19.66 -9.54 6.09
CA GLY A 63 -19.61 -9.84 7.53
C GLY A 63 -18.29 -9.51 8.23
N ILE A 64 -17.39 -8.76 7.58
CA ILE A 64 -16.06 -8.47 8.14
C ILE A 64 -16.16 -7.34 9.16
N THR A 65 -15.63 -7.60 10.35
CA THR A 65 -15.47 -6.60 11.40
C THR A 65 -14.01 -6.42 11.76
N GLN A 66 -13.66 -5.23 12.27
CA GLN A 66 -12.35 -4.98 12.83
C GLN A 66 -12.20 -5.78 14.14
N ASN A 67 -11.07 -6.45 14.30
CA ASN A 67 -10.80 -7.35 15.42
C ASN A 67 -10.55 -6.65 16.77
N GLY A 68 -10.74 -5.34 16.86
CA GLY A 68 -10.66 -4.57 18.11
C GLY A 68 -9.27 -4.44 18.73
N LEU A 69 -8.21 -4.88 18.04
CA LEU A 69 -6.85 -4.81 18.58
C LEU A 69 -6.43 -3.38 18.92
N SER A 70 -5.89 -3.23 20.11
CA SER A 70 -5.22 -2.03 20.55
C SER A 70 -3.81 -1.95 19.95
N ARG A 71 -3.25 -0.74 19.94
CA ARG A 71 -1.90 -0.52 19.41
C ARG A 71 -0.80 -1.16 20.26
N SER A 72 -1.01 -1.28 21.57
CA SER A 72 -0.09 -1.98 22.48
C SER A 72 0.01 -3.48 22.22
N GLU A 73 -0.94 -4.05 21.49
CA GLU A 73 -0.95 -5.46 21.13
C GLU A 73 -0.26 -5.75 19.79
N LEU A 74 0.06 -4.71 19.00
CA LEU A 74 0.78 -4.89 17.74
C LEU A 74 2.19 -5.42 17.99
N GLY A 75 2.62 -6.37 17.16
CA GLY A 75 3.92 -7.03 17.29
C GLY A 75 3.96 -8.15 18.34
N LEU A 76 2.92 -8.31 19.15
CA LEU A 76 2.82 -9.43 20.10
C LEU A 76 2.24 -10.69 19.42
N PRO A 77 2.78 -11.88 19.70
CA PRO A 77 2.15 -13.13 19.30
C PRO A 77 0.93 -13.39 20.19
N LEU A 78 -0.27 -13.21 19.63
CA LEU A 78 -1.53 -13.42 20.33
C LEU A 78 -2.15 -14.76 19.96
N ASN A 79 -2.89 -15.34 20.90
CA ASN A 79 -3.67 -16.55 20.68
C ASN A 79 -5.07 -16.17 20.18
N TRP A 80 -5.43 -16.67 19.02
CA TRP A 80 -6.72 -16.48 18.36
C TRP A 80 -7.45 -17.80 18.28
N GLN A 81 -8.77 -17.74 18.35
CA GLN A 81 -9.61 -18.89 18.06
C GLN A 81 -10.66 -18.47 17.04
N ALA A 82 -10.82 -19.30 16.00
CA ALA A 82 -11.87 -19.13 15.00
C ALA A 82 -12.75 -20.37 14.98
N GLY A 83 -14.06 -20.18 15.03
CA GLY A 83 -15.05 -21.25 15.14
C GLY A 83 -16.45 -20.73 14.89
N ARG A 84 -17.44 -21.61 15.01
CA ARG A 84 -18.85 -21.25 14.78
C ARG A 84 -19.35 -20.31 15.88
N ALA A 85 -20.08 -19.26 15.49
CA ALA A 85 -20.69 -18.34 16.44
C ALA A 85 -21.64 -19.10 17.39
N GLY A 86 -21.49 -18.89 18.70
CA GLY A 86 -22.31 -19.51 19.74
C GLY A 86 -21.81 -20.87 20.25
N ALA A 87 -20.73 -21.41 19.71
CA ALA A 87 -20.07 -22.58 20.30
C ALA A 87 -19.43 -22.21 21.66
N GLY A 88 -19.32 -23.20 22.55
CA GLY A 88 -18.69 -23.00 23.86
C GLY A 88 -17.20 -22.68 23.72
N VAL A 89 -16.69 -21.77 24.56
CA VAL A 89 -15.25 -21.44 24.59
C VAL A 89 -14.44 -22.73 24.83
N GLY A 90 -13.51 -23.03 23.93
CA GLY A 90 -12.68 -24.24 24.00
C GLY A 90 -13.33 -25.53 23.48
N SER A 91 -14.49 -25.47 22.82
CA SER A 91 -15.04 -26.63 22.11
C SER A 91 -14.16 -27.01 20.90
N GLU A 92 -14.31 -28.25 20.43
CA GLU A 92 -13.65 -28.75 19.21
C GLU A 92 -14.06 -27.98 17.94
N ASP A 93 -15.12 -27.16 18.02
CA ASP A 93 -15.56 -26.28 16.92
C ASP A 93 -14.64 -25.06 16.73
N TYR A 94 -13.70 -24.83 17.64
CA TYR A 94 -12.72 -23.75 17.56
C TYR A 94 -11.35 -24.26 17.15
N THR A 95 -10.79 -23.66 16.12
CA THR A 95 -9.38 -23.85 15.77
C THR A 95 -8.55 -22.72 16.35
N SER A 96 -7.48 -23.08 17.07
CA SER A 96 -6.55 -22.13 17.68
C SER A 96 -5.42 -21.77 16.71
N TYR A 97 -5.05 -20.49 16.69
CA TYR A 97 -3.96 -19.95 15.89
C TYR A 97 -3.13 -19.00 16.75
N GLN A 98 -1.82 -19.03 16.61
CA GLN A 98 -0.97 -17.95 17.12
C GLN A 98 -0.68 -16.99 15.96
N LYS A 99 -1.00 -15.70 16.14
CA LYS A 99 -0.81 -14.69 15.11
C LYS A 99 -0.28 -13.39 15.68
N THR A 100 0.74 -12.85 15.01
CA THR A 100 1.27 -11.51 15.25
C THR A 100 0.75 -10.56 14.18
N PHE A 101 0.02 -9.54 14.60
CA PHE A 101 -0.44 -8.47 13.72
C PHE A 101 0.50 -7.27 13.80
N THR A 102 0.82 -6.70 12.64
CA THR A 102 1.78 -5.58 12.51
C THR A 102 1.12 -4.22 12.32
N GLY A 103 -0.21 -4.16 12.35
CA GLY A 103 -0.95 -2.92 12.16
C GLY A 103 -0.92 -2.40 10.72
N ARG A 104 -0.88 -3.28 9.70
CA ARG A 104 -0.83 -2.90 8.28
C ARG A 104 -1.86 -1.84 7.87
N GLY A 105 -3.03 -1.83 8.51
CA GLY A 105 -4.08 -0.82 8.30
C GLY A 105 -3.64 0.61 8.66
N GLU A 106 -2.61 0.78 9.49
CA GLU A 106 -1.99 2.05 9.88
C GLU A 106 -0.91 2.52 8.89
N ARG A 107 -0.46 1.67 7.96
CA ARG A 107 0.62 2.00 7.02
C ARG A 107 0.18 3.02 5.97
N PRO A 108 0.85 4.19 5.83
CA PRO A 108 0.54 5.14 4.77
C PRO A 108 0.55 4.50 3.37
N LEU A 109 -0.37 4.95 2.52
CA LEU A 109 -0.48 4.49 1.14
C LEU A 109 0.69 4.99 0.30
N SER A 110 1.05 4.25 -0.75
CA SER A 110 2.04 4.71 -1.74
C SER A 110 1.54 5.98 -2.40
N PRO A 111 2.31 7.09 -2.41
CA PRO A 111 1.97 8.26 -3.21
C PRO A 111 1.63 7.91 -4.67
N ALA A 112 0.74 8.69 -5.28
CA ALA A 112 0.33 8.50 -6.66
C ALA A 112 1.09 9.44 -7.61
N HIS A 113 1.13 9.09 -8.89
CA HIS A 113 1.67 9.94 -9.95
C HIS A 113 3.10 10.47 -9.70
N LEU A 114 3.96 9.65 -9.08
CA LEU A 114 5.38 9.97 -8.90
C LEU A 114 6.04 10.21 -10.26
N ARG A 115 6.73 11.33 -10.39
CA ARG A 115 7.45 11.74 -11.61
C ARG A 115 8.76 12.42 -11.24
N ALA A 116 9.78 12.21 -12.06
CA ALA A 116 11.04 12.94 -12.03
C ALA A 116 11.23 13.64 -13.39
N ARG A 117 11.60 14.92 -13.41
CA ARG A 117 11.79 15.71 -14.64
C ARG A 117 12.98 16.64 -14.53
N ALA A 118 13.87 16.62 -15.52
CA ALA A 118 14.93 17.61 -15.63
C ALA A 118 14.37 19.03 -15.78
N ARG A 119 15.08 20.01 -15.23
CA ARG A 119 14.80 21.45 -15.35
C ARG A 119 15.95 22.16 -16.05
N ALA A 120 15.68 23.35 -16.56
CA ALA A 120 16.67 24.19 -17.24
C ALA A 120 17.85 24.62 -16.35
N ASP A 121 17.67 24.63 -15.02
CA ASP A 121 18.73 24.92 -14.05
C ASP A 121 19.61 23.70 -13.71
N GLY A 122 19.41 22.58 -14.40
CA GLY A 122 20.13 21.32 -14.18
C GLY A 122 19.63 20.51 -12.98
N SER A 123 18.61 20.97 -12.26
CA SER A 123 17.97 20.18 -11.20
C SER A 123 16.98 19.16 -11.79
N ILE A 124 16.70 18.11 -11.02
CA ILE A 124 15.61 17.17 -11.32
C ILE A 124 14.47 17.44 -10.33
N ALA A 125 13.33 17.84 -10.87
CA ALA A 125 12.08 18.02 -10.17
C ALA A 125 11.42 16.67 -9.90
N ILE A 126 11.30 16.28 -8.64
CA ILE A 126 10.58 15.07 -8.24
C ILE A 126 9.26 15.50 -7.61
N SER A 127 8.14 14.99 -8.10
CA SER A 127 6.80 15.32 -7.58
C SER A 127 5.84 14.15 -7.58
N TRP A 128 4.84 14.20 -6.69
CA TRP A 128 3.84 13.15 -6.49
C TRP A 128 2.56 13.75 -5.90
N ILE A 129 1.51 12.94 -5.84
CA ILE A 129 0.22 13.27 -5.22
C ILE A 129 0.05 12.42 -3.96
N ARG A 130 -0.26 13.09 -2.84
CA ARG A 130 -0.56 12.43 -1.56
C ARG A 130 -1.81 11.56 -1.69
N ARG A 131 -1.82 10.42 -1.00
CA ARG A 131 -3.02 9.60 -0.78
C ARG A 131 -3.35 9.56 0.70
N THR A 132 -4.62 9.38 1.02
CA THR A 132 -5.07 9.19 2.42
C THR A 132 -5.78 7.86 2.58
N ARG A 133 -5.70 7.30 3.78
CA ARG A 133 -6.42 6.07 4.16
C ARG A 133 -7.84 6.36 4.64
N THR A 134 -8.06 7.55 5.17
CA THR A 134 -9.29 7.92 5.88
C THR A 134 -9.92 9.15 5.26
N GLY A 135 -11.23 9.10 5.00
CA GLY A 135 -12.00 10.25 4.50
C GLY A 135 -11.65 10.71 3.07
N GLY A 136 -10.84 9.97 2.31
CA GLY A 136 -10.44 10.33 0.94
C GLY A 136 -11.52 10.15 -0.13
N ASP A 137 -12.65 9.54 0.24
CA ASP A 137 -13.76 9.25 -0.68
C ASP A 137 -14.83 10.37 -0.68
N SER A 138 -14.67 11.41 0.16
CA SER A 138 -15.62 12.53 0.25
C SER A 138 -15.38 13.56 -0.85
N TRP A 139 -16.46 13.96 -1.52
CA TRP A 139 -16.48 15.02 -2.53
C TRP A 139 -16.87 16.39 -1.97
N GLU A 140 -17.28 16.43 -0.71
CA GLU A 140 -17.79 17.66 -0.06
C GLU A 140 -16.69 18.45 0.64
N VAL A 141 -15.52 17.85 0.84
CA VAL A 141 -14.39 18.47 1.53
C VAL A 141 -13.47 19.17 0.53
N ALA A 142 -13.07 20.41 0.86
CA ALA A 142 -12.16 21.21 0.02
C ALA A 142 -10.76 20.60 -0.08
N GLU A 143 -10.31 19.93 0.98
CA GLU A 143 -9.05 19.20 1.01
C GLU A 143 -9.23 17.79 1.55
N VAL A 144 -8.51 16.85 0.92
CA VAL A 144 -8.46 15.46 1.34
C VAL A 144 -7.78 15.37 2.72
N PRO A 145 -8.38 14.73 3.73
CA PRO A 145 -7.80 14.62 5.07
C PRO A 145 -6.37 14.05 5.04
N LEU A 146 -5.49 14.57 5.89
CA LEU A 146 -4.11 14.10 5.98
C LEU A 146 -4.03 12.66 6.50
N GLY A 147 -4.77 12.37 7.57
CA GLY A 147 -4.76 11.07 8.26
C GLY A 147 -3.51 10.83 9.13
N GLU A 148 -2.59 11.78 9.17
CA GLU A 148 -1.35 11.80 9.98
C GLU A 148 -1.21 13.17 10.66
N THR A 149 -0.33 13.30 11.67
CA THR A 149 -0.09 14.55 12.39
C THR A 149 0.49 15.64 11.49
N VAL A 150 1.44 15.28 10.62
CA VAL A 150 2.16 16.19 9.72
C VAL A 150 2.40 15.52 8.37
N GLU A 151 2.28 16.28 7.29
CA GLU A 151 2.66 15.81 5.96
C GLU A 151 4.19 15.76 5.84
N SER A 152 4.74 14.55 5.73
CA SER A 152 6.18 14.32 5.60
C SER A 152 6.49 13.10 4.75
N TYR A 153 7.62 13.18 4.04
CA TYR A 153 8.09 12.16 3.12
C TYR A 153 9.59 11.93 3.21
N THR A 154 10.00 10.69 2.95
CA THR A 154 11.38 10.36 2.55
C THR A 154 11.41 10.06 1.06
N VAL A 155 12.34 10.68 0.35
CA VAL A 155 12.63 10.43 -1.07
C VAL A 155 14.01 9.82 -1.18
N GLU A 156 14.09 8.60 -1.69
CA GLU A 156 15.35 7.90 -1.90
C GLU A 156 15.70 7.89 -3.39
N ILE A 157 16.95 8.24 -3.69
CA ILE A 157 17.57 8.12 -5.01
C ILE A 157 18.43 6.86 -4.99
N ARG A 158 18.18 5.94 -5.92
CA ARG A 158 18.83 4.63 -5.98
C ARG A 158 19.40 4.36 -7.37
N GLU A 159 20.59 3.76 -7.42
CA GLU A 159 21.22 3.29 -8.66
C GLU A 159 21.54 1.80 -8.50
N GLY A 160 21.06 0.95 -9.42
CA GLY A 160 21.25 -0.50 -9.33
C GLY A 160 20.74 -1.10 -8.00
N GLY A 161 19.67 -0.51 -7.43
CA GLY A 161 19.12 -0.88 -6.12
C GLY A 161 19.87 -0.29 -4.91
N VAL A 162 21.05 0.30 -5.08
CA VAL A 162 21.86 0.89 -4.01
C VAL A 162 21.38 2.31 -3.72
N LEU A 163 21.17 2.62 -2.43
CA LEU A 163 20.82 3.97 -1.99
C LEU A 163 22.01 4.92 -2.19
N LYS A 164 21.81 5.95 -3.02
CA LYS A 164 22.76 7.06 -3.22
C LYS A 164 22.46 8.22 -2.30
N ARG A 165 21.19 8.60 -2.19
CA ARG A 165 20.74 9.75 -1.41
C ARG A 165 19.37 9.55 -0.80
N SER A 166 19.17 10.13 0.38
CA SER A 166 17.88 10.27 1.03
C SER A 166 17.59 11.75 1.26
N LEU A 167 16.45 12.23 0.77
CA LEU A 167 15.94 13.59 0.92
C LEU A 167 14.66 13.56 1.76
N SER A 168 14.41 14.64 2.50
CA SER A 168 13.16 14.85 3.22
C SER A 168 12.30 15.88 2.50
N ALA A 169 10.98 15.69 2.48
CA ALA A 169 10.02 16.66 1.95
C ALA A 169 8.83 16.81 2.88
N SER A 170 8.31 18.04 3.00
CA SER A 170 7.10 18.38 3.77
C SER A 170 5.89 18.66 2.87
N LYS A 171 6.01 18.38 1.57
CA LYS A 171 4.98 18.54 0.54
C LYS A 171 5.23 17.56 -0.60
N GLY A 172 4.28 17.46 -1.53
CA GLY A 172 4.32 16.57 -2.72
C GLY A 172 5.40 16.85 -3.77
N SER A 173 6.57 17.39 -3.38
CA SER A 173 7.71 17.59 -4.28
C SER A 173 9.03 17.79 -3.52
N VAL A 174 10.13 17.44 -4.18
CA VAL A 174 11.50 17.76 -3.78
C VAL A 174 12.34 18.12 -5.01
N SER A 175 13.40 18.91 -4.81
CA SER A 175 14.37 19.22 -5.86
C SER A 175 15.65 18.42 -5.63
N TYR A 176 16.04 17.62 -6.62
CA TYR A 176 17.32 16.94 -6.64
C TYR A 176 18.32 17.79 -7.43
N THR A 177 19.10 18.60 -6.72
CA THR A 177 19.89 19.69 -7.32
C THR A 177 21.06 19.14 -8.14
N SER A 178 21.60 19.97 -9.04
CA SER A 178 22.79 19.61 -9.82
C SER A 178 24.02 19.32 -8.95
N ALA A 179 24.16 20.01 -7.82
CA ALA A 179 25.21 19.74 -6.83
C ALA A 179 25.05 18.35 -6.20
N MET A 180 23.83 17.98 -5.79
CA MET A 180 23.54 16.64 -5.26
C MET A 180 23.80 15.54 -6.29
N GLN A 181 23.40 15.77 -7.55
CA GLN A 181 23.72 14.86 -8.65
C GLN A 181 25.23 14.69 -8.83
N THR A 182 25.99 15.78 -8.75
CA THR A 182 27.45 15.74 -8.90
C THR A 182 28.11 14.96 -7.76
N GLU A 183 27.62 15.10 -6.52
CA GLU A 183 28.08 14.31 -5.38
C GLU A 183 27.78 12.80 -5.55
N ASP A 184 26.60 12.46 -6.08
CA ASP A 184 26.15 11.06 -6.15
C ASP A 184 26.65 10.30 -7.39
N PHE A 185 26.84 11.03 -8.51
CA PHE A 185 27.09 10.48 -9.85
C PHE A 185 28.32 11.08 -10.56
N SER A 186 29.09 11.97 -9.90
CA SER A 186 30.24 12.67 -10.51
C SER A 186 29.89 13.53 -11.74
N GLY A 187 28.63 13.97 -11.83
CA GLY A 187 28.11 14.80 -12.91
C GLY A 187 26.57 14.82 -12.91
N PRO A 188 25.94 15.31 -14.00
CA PRO A 188 24.50 15.17 -14.19
C PRO A 188 24.08 13.69 -14.15
N ALA A 189 23.02 13.38 -13.41
CA ALA A 189 22.52 12.01 -13.33
C ALA A 189 21.80 11.62 -14.63
N SER A 190 22.17 10.47 -15.22
CA SER A 190 21.59 9.99 -16.49
C SER A 190 20.43 9.01 -16.28
N SER A 191 20.48 8.19 -15.24
CA SER A 191 19.44 7.22 -14.90
C SER A 191 19.47 6.85 -13.41
N PHE A 192 18.31 6.72 -12.78
CA PHE A 192 18.17 6.25 -11.39
C PHE A 192 16.70 5.90 -11.07
N ASP A 193 16.51 5.13 -10.00
CA ASP A 193 15.20 4.91 -9.41
C ASP A 193 14.93 5.91 -8.29
N VAL A 194 13.69 6.42 -8.24
CA VAL A 194 13.17 7.26 -7.17
C VAL A 194 12.15 6.48 -6.37
N TRP A 195 12.34 6.42 -5.07
CA TRP A 195 11.41 5.79 -4.14
C TRP A 195 10.89 6.85 -3.18
N VAL A 196 9.57 7.06 -3.13
CA VAL A 196 8.95 8.04 -2.23
C VAL A 196 8.04 7.35 -1.23
N TYR A 197 8.30 7.63 0.04
CA TYR A 197 7.54 7.11 1.17
C TYR A 197 6.85 8.27 1.88
N GLN A 198 5.53 8.20 2.05
CA GLN A 198 4.87 9.03 3.05
C GLN A 198 5.18 8.46 4.44
N LEU A 199 5.43 9.33 5.40
CA LEU A 199 5.74 8.95 6.78
C LEU A 199 4.51 9.10 7.67
N SER A 200 4.43 8.21 8.65
CA SER A 200 3.54 8.28 9.79
C SER A 200 4.39 8.32 11.05
N GLU A 201 4.08 9.21 11.99
CA GLU A 201 4.70 9.20 13.32
C GLU A 201 4.38 7.92 14.09
N VAL A 202 3.26 7.28 13.72
CA VAL A 202 2.71 6.11 14.37
C VAL A 202 3.28 4.83 13.75
N TYR A 203 3.24 4.70 12.44
CA TYR A 203 3.65 3.48 11.75
C TYR A 203 5.09 3.53 11.23
N GLY A 204 5.62 4.72 10.95
CA GLY A 204 6.87 4.90 10.20
C GLY A 204 6.64 5.03 8.70
N ARG A 205 7.50 4.39 7.89
CA ARG A 205 7.45 4.48 6.43
C ARG A 205 6.23 3.75 5.84
N GLY A 206 5.53 4.43 4.93
CA GLY A 206 4.46 3.86 4.12
C GLY A 206 4.95 2.88 3.05
N VAL A 207 4.04 2.52 2.14
CA VAL A 207 4.41 1.81 0.89
C VAL A 207 5.17 2.79 -0.02
N PRO A 208 6.29 2.40 -0.67
CA PRO A 208 6.96 3.28 -1.61
C PRO A 208 6.16 3.44 -2.91
N ALA A 209 6.11 4.67 -3.41
CA ALA A 209 5.92 4.93 -4.83
C ALA A 209 7.28 4.83 -5.52
N VAL A 210 7.37 4.09 -6.63
CA VAL A 210 8.63 3.90 -7.37
C VAL A 210 8.48 4.43 -8.79
N ALA A 211 9.47 5.19 -9.25
CA ALA A 211 9.57 5.65 -10.63
C ALA A 211 11.02 5.56 -11.11
N HIS A 212 11.21 5.17 -12.36
CA HIS A 212 12.50 5.25 -13.02
C HIS A 212 12.65 6.60 -13.70
N TYR A 213 13.80 7.24 -13.51
CA TYR A 213 14.23 8.41 -14.25
C TYR A 213 15.30 8.01 -15.26
N GLU A 214 15.16 8.52 -16.48
CA GLU A 214 16.16 8.45 -17.54
C GLU A 214 16.15 9.81 -18.26
N ALA A 215 17.33 10.33 -18.57
CA ALA A 215 17.54 11.70 -19.07
C ALA A 215 17.17 11.90 -20.55
#